data_AF-A0A6A4H5W3-F1
#
_entry.id   AF-A0A6A4H5W3-F1
#
_cell.length_a   1.000
_cell.length_b   1.000
_cell.length_c   1.000
_cell.angle_alpha   90.00
_cell.angle_beta   90.00
_cell.angle_gamma   90.00
#
_symmetry.space_group_name_H-M   'P 1'
#
loop_
_entity.id
_entity.type
_entity.pdbx_description
1 polymer ?
#
loop_
_entity_poly.entity_id
_entity_poly.type
_entity_poly.pdbx_seq_one_letter_code
_entity_poly.pdbx_strand_id
1 'polypeptide(L)'
;MIFVPRVDQAEMGKSAIPLLYVWISFNLLAVILLLILVLTFLLSKRVTKRHPSLINVCMTWVLSGIYSLLLFFGGRAKPTDPQPSSSLCIAQTSLLYGILPMWSVAIFILMYFILGIVSGNGRNFGRGKMFVMLGAPYLTQFCFSLAALVLSLKHPSKVNREHRFFYCALHYDPLSNAMSIFTFIVCLGITLLEFQLAMCLYRNWRMRGRAGQSTGIDLQLLLRVFAFGVFIFLGMFVDVVSMFSQRSLAPDMYFAFAGLVTFLVFASQSDVLRAWCFWRKDDPIHVSPADTSRGSGWTNLDLGSEKPNNAPSDFSASLPSPVPAQLAAHVHDLHGRELATP
;
A
#
# COMPACT_ATOMS: atom_id res chain seq x y z
N MET A 1 24.89 13.74 7.21
CA MET A 1 24.70 12.29 7.40
C MET A 1 26.09 11.70 7.54
N ILE A 2 26.49 11.31 8.75
CA ILE A 2 27.83 10.78 9.01
C ILE A 2 27.85 9.36 8.42
N PHE A 3 28.56 9.18 7.31
CA PHE A 3 28.86 7.85 6.79
C PHE A 3 29.85 7.22 7.76
N VAL A 4 29.37 6.37 8.65
CA VAL A 4 30.23 5.56 9.51
C VAL A 4 30.78 4.43 8.63
N PRO A 5 32.06 4.45 8.24
CA PRO A 5 32.66 3.33 7.54
C PRO A 5 32.54 2.07 8.41
N ARG A 6 32.29 0.92 7.79
CA ARG A 6 32.15 -0.35 8.50
C ARG A 6 33.45 -0.65 9.23
N VAL A 7 33.37 -0.57 10.54
CA VAL A 7 34.24 -1.18 11.53
C VAL A 7 34.03 -2.69 11.40
N ASP A 8 35.08 -3.48 11.14
CA ASP A 8 34.95 -4.92 10.90
C ASP A 8 34.22 -5.63 12.05
N GLN A 9 33.65 -6.81 11.81
CA GLN A 9 32.90 -7.57 12.82
C GLN A 9 33.73 -7.81 14.11
N ALA A 10 35.05 -7.84 13.98
CA ALA A 10 36.00 -7.90 15.09
C ALA A 10 36.00 -6.63 15.97
N GLU A 11 35.80 -5.45 15.39
CA GLU A 11 35.81 -4.18 16.10
C GLU A 11 34.41 -3.76 16.59
N MET A 12 33.32 -4.16 15.90
CA MET A 12 31.94 -3.86 16.35
C MET A 12 31.45 -4.76 17.51
N GLY A 13 32.26 -5.74 17.94
CA GLY A 13 31.84 -6.93 18.69
C GLY A 13 30.83 -6.73 19.83
N LYS A 14 30.96 -5.68 20.64
CA LYS A 14 30.01 -5.40 21.75
C LYS A 14 28.85 -4.50 21.34
N SER A 15 29.06 -3.52 20.45
CA SER A 15 28.05 -2.53 20.07
C SER A 15 27.00 -3.04 19.07
N ALA A 16 27.29 -4.14 18.37
CA ALA A 16 26.37 -4.69 17.39
C ALA A 16 25.24 -5.52 18.01
N ILE A 17 25.42 -6.07 19.23
CA ILE A 17 24.41 -6.87 19.93
C ILE A 17 23.13 -6.05 20.21
N PRO A 18 23.18 -4.82 20.77
CA PRO A 18 22.00 -3.98 20.93
C PRO A 18 21.25 -3.70 19.62
N LEU A 19 21.97 -3.43 18.53
CA LEU A 19 21.37 -3.17 17.22
C LEU A 19 20.60 -4.39 16.70
N LEU A 20 21.14 -5.59 16.90
CA LEU A 20 20.44 -6.83 16.55
C LEU A 20 19.15 -7.00 17.35
N TYR A 21 19.14 -6.71 18.65
CA TYR A 21 17.92 -6.77 19.45
C TYR A 21 16.87 -5.76 19.00
N VAL A 22 17.29 -4.54 18.63
CA VAL A 22 16.39 -3.53 18.07
C VAL A 22 15.82 -4.00 16.73
N TRP A 23 16.66 -4.53 15.84
CA TRP A 23 16.24 -5.08 14.55
C TRP A 23 15.24 -6.24 14.70
N ILE A 24 15.51 -7.19 15.60
CA ILE A 24 14.60 -8.30 15.93
C ILE A 24 13.28 -7.75 16.47
N SER A 25 13.33 -6.81 17.42
CA SER A 25 12.15 -6.23 18.05
C SER A 25 11.26 -5.51 17.04
N PHE A 26 11.84 -4.75 16.11
CA PHE A 26 11.08 -4.07 15.05
C PHE A 26 10.40 -5.06 14.10
N ASN A 27 11.10 -6.09 13.63
CA ASN A 27 10.49 -7.12 12.78
C ASN A 27 9.39 -7.89 13.52
N LEU A 28 9.62 -8.27 14.79
CA LEU A 28 8.67 -9.03 15.58
C LEU A 28 7.40 -8.22 15.88
N LEU A 29 7.57 -6.97 16.32
CA LEU A 29 6.45 -6.06 16.55
C LEU A 29 5.69 -5.79 15.25
N ALA A 30 6.38 -5.57 14.13
CA ALA A 30 5.74 -5.37 12.85
C ALA A 30 4.87 -6.58 12.45
N VAL A 31 5.37 -7.81 12.58
CA VAL A 31 4.61 -9.03 12.28
C VAL A 31 3.34 -9.11 13.15
N ILE A 32 3.48 -8.97 14.47
CA ILE A 32 2.36 -9.09 15.41
C ILE A 32 1.31 -8.00 15.14
N LEU A 33 1.73 -6.75 15.05
CA LEU A 33 0.85 -5.60 14.89
C LEU A 33 0.14 -5.60 13.52
N LEU A 34 0.85 -5.95 12.45
CA LEU A 34 0.25 -6.06 11.12
C LEU A 34 -0.70 -7.25 11.01
N LEU A 35 -0.44 -8.38 11.68
CA LEU A 35 -1.39 -9.49 11.75
C LEU A 35 -2.68 -9.07 12.48
N ILE A 36 -2.58 -8.37 13.61
CA ILE A 36 -3.74 -7.82 14.32
C ILE A 36 -4.52 -6.87 13.40
N LEU A 37 -3.83 -6.02 12.64
CA LEU A 37 -4.44 -5.11 11.69
C LEU A 37 -5.15 -5.85 10.54
N VAL A 38 -4.52 -6.86 9.94
CA VAL A 38 -5.13 -7.70 8.90
C VAL A 38 -6.37 -8.43 9.43
N LEU A 39 -6.27 -9.03 10.61
CA LEU A 39 -7.42 -9.68 11.27
C LEU A 39 -8.54 -8.67 11.55
N THR A 40 -8.20 -7.45 11.95
CA THR A 40 -9.18 -6.37 12.13
C THR A 40 -9.90 -6.05 10.82
N PHE A 41 -9.17 -5.94 9.70
CA PHE A 41 -9.75 -5.69 8.38
C PHE A 41 -10.66 -6.84 7.88
N LEU A 42 -10.33 -8.08 8.24
CA LEU A 42 -11.08 -9.26 7.80
C LEU A 42 -12.29 -9.58 8.68
N LEU A 43 -12.18 -9.40 9.99
CA LEU A 43 -13.17 -9.87 10.97
C LEU A 43 -14.10 -8.77 11.49
N SER A 44 -13.67 -7.51 11.46
CA SER A 44 -14.46 -6.43 12.05
C SER A 44 -15.62 -6.02 11.13
N LYS A 45 -16.85 -6.24 11.59
CA LYS A 45 -18.06 -5.71 10.93
C LYS A 45 -18.16 -4.18 10.98
N ARG A 46 -17.43 -3.55 11.91
CA ARG A 46 -17.42 -2.08 12.09
C ARG A 46 -16.49 -1.38 11.10
N VAL A 47 -15.53 -2.11 10.54
CA VAL A 47 -14.57 -1.56 9.59
C VAL A 47 -15.17 -1.68 8.19
N THR A 48 -15.25 -0.56 7.47
CA THR A 48 -15.70 -0.55 6.08
C THR A 48 -14.83 -1.49 5.25
N LYS A 49 -15.43 -2.30 4.36
CA LYS A 49 -14.73 -3.24 3.47
C LYS A 49 -13.52 -2.53 2.83
N ARG A 50 -12.32 -2.86 3.32
CA ARG A 50 -11.08 -2.23 2.85
C ARG A 50 -10.66 -2.83 1.52
N HIS A 51 -9.96 -2.02 0.71
CA HIS A 51 -9.50 -2.47 -0.59
C HIS A 51 -8.50 -3.64 -0.42
N PRO A 52 -8.66 -4.77 -1.12
CA PRO A 52 -7.80 -5.94 -0.96
C PRO A 52 -6.30 -5.68 -1.17
N SER A 53 -5.93 -4.68 -1.99
CA SER A 53 -4.51 -4.29 -2.16
C SER A 53 -3.86 -3.76 -0.88
N LEU A 54 -4.63 -3.14 0.00
CA LEU A 54 -4.11 -2.69 1.30
C LEU A 54 -3.76 -3.90 2.17
N ILE A 55 -4.67 -4.86 2.25
CA ILE A 55 -4.45 -6.14 2.94
C ILE A 55 -3.24 -6.86 2.35
N ASN A 56 -3.11 -6.85 1.02
CA ASN A 56 -1.99 -7.41 0.30
C ASN A 56 -0.65 -6.82 0.75
N VAL A 57 -0.55 -5.49 0.81
CA VAL A 57 0.66 -4.79 1.30
C VAL A 57 0.97 -5.22 2.74
N CYS A 58 0.00 -5.21 3.65
CA CYS A 58 0.21 -5.68 5.03
C CYS A 58 0.73 -7.12 5.07
N MET A 59 0.16 -8.02 4.26
CA MET A 59 0.60 -9.42 4.18
C MET A 59 2.04 -9.56 3.66
N THR A 60 2.47 -8.74 2.69
CA THR A 60 3.86 -8.76 2.22
C THR A 60 4.87 -8.35 3.30
N TRP A 61 4.50 -7.40 4.17
CA TRP A 61 5.33 -7.03 5.33
C TRP A 61 5.36 -8.11 6.41
N VAL A 62 4.22 -8.78 6.66
CA VAL A 62 4.15 -9.93 7.58
C VAL A 62 5.09 -11.04 7.10
N LEU A 63 5.01 -11.43 5.82
CA LEU A 63 5.89 -12.46 5.25
C LEU A 63 7.37 -12.08 5.36
N SER A 64 7.72 -10.83 5.05
CA SER A 64 9.10 -10.38 5.19
C SER A 64 9.59 -10.47 6.64
N GLY A 65 8.78 -10.04 7.62
CA GLY A 65 9.18 -10.13 9.01
C GLY A 65 9.40 -11.58 9.46
N ILE A 66 8.56 -12.51 8.99
CA ILE A 66 8.75 -13.95 9.24
C ILE A 66 10.07 -14.45 8.64
N TYR A 67 10.38 -14.09 7.38
CA TYR A 67 11.63 -14.49 6.72
C TYR A 67 12.86 -13.92 7.44
N SER A 68 12.80 -12.65 7.83
CA SER A 68 13.84 -11.99 8.64
C SER A 68 14.07 -12.70 9.96
N LEU A 69 13.01 -13.18 10.63
CA LEU A 69 13.09 -13.81 11.95
C LEU A 69 13.43 -15.31 11.95
N LEU A 70 13.69 -15.95 10.80
CA LEU A 70 13.99 -17.39 10.74
C LEU A 70 15.18 -17.81 11.63
N LEU A 71 16.28 -17.03 11.65
CA LEU A 71 17.41 -17.32 12.54
C LEU A 71 17.07 -17.17 14.03
N PHE A 72 16.17 -16.23 14.35
CA PHE A 72 15.68 -16.02 15.71
C PHE A 72 14.82 -17.21 16.16
N PHE A 73 13.88 -17.66 15.33
CA PHE A 73 13.09 -18.85 15.62
C PHE A 73 13.92 -20.14 15.66
N GLY A 74 15.01 -20.21 14.88
CA GLY A 74 15.97 -21.30 14.93
C GLY A 74 16.92 -21.27 16.14
N GLY A 75 16.83 -20.26 17.02
CA GLY A 75 17.69 -20.14 18.19
C GLY A 75 19.17 -19.85 17.87
N ARG A 76 19.46 -19.32 16.68
CA ARG A 76 20.83 -19.03 16.18
C ARG A 76 21.00 -17.56 15.77
N ALA A 77 20.24 -16.67 16.38
CA ALA A 77 20.30 -15.25 16.06
C ALA A 77 21.54 -14.57 16.62
N LYS A 78 22.19 -15.05 17.69
CA LYS A 78 23.31 -14.31 18.28
C LYS A 78 24.57 -14.48 17.42
N PRO A 79 25.44 -13.47 17.33
CA PRO A 79 26.71 -13.58 16.60
C PRO A 79 27.71 -14.52 17.29
N THR A 80 27.56 -14.70 18.61
CA THR A 80 28.36 -15.62 19.42
C THR A 80 27.98 -17.09 19.24
N ASP A 81 26.81 -17.34 18.65
CA ASP A 81 26.36 -18.71 18.42
C ASP A 81 27.22 -19.36 17.32
N PRO A 82 27.47 -20.68 17.41
CA PRO A 82 28.12 -21.39 16.32
C PRO A 82 27.35 -21.19 15.02
N GLN A 83 28.09 -21.14 13.90
CA GLN A 83 27.58 -20.86 12.57
C GLN A 83 26.24 -21.59 12.33
N PRO A 84 25.19 -20.88 11.86
CA PRO A 84 23.89 -21.49 11.64
C PRO A 84 24.01 -22.66 10.67
N SER A 85 23.09 -23.64 10.78
CA SER A 85 23.06 -24.74 9.82
C SER A 85 22.95 -24.18 8.40
N SER A 86 23.75 -24.73 7.47
CA SER A 86 23.82 -24.24 6.10
C SER A 86 22.43 -24.22 5.43
N SER A 87 21.57 -25.18 5.75
CA SER A 87 20.19 -25.24 5.23
C SER A 87 19.32 -24.05 5.70
N LEU A 88 19.40 -23.68 6.99
CA LEU A 88 18.64 -22.54 7.53
C LEU A 88 19.13 -21.22 6.92
N CYS A 89 20.45 -21.09 6.77
CA CYS A 89 21.09 -19.93 6.18
C CYS A 89 20.70 -19.77 4.71
N ILE A 90 20.77 -20.85 3.91
CA ILE A 90 20.33 -20.88 2.50
C ILE A 90 18.83 -20.58 2.37
N ALA A 91 17.99 -21.15 3.23
CA ALA A 91 16.55 -20.90 3.24
C ALA A 91 16.24 -19.43 3.54
N GLN A 92 16.86 -18.86 4.59
CA GLN A 92 16.66 -17.46 4.93
C GLN A 92 17.15 -16.54 3.81
N THR A 93 18.38 -16.74 3.33
CA THR A 93 18.94 -15.93 2.25
C THR A 93 18.08 -15.98 1.00
N SER A 94 17.65 -17.17 0.57
CA SER A 94 16.81 -17.29 -0.63
C SER A 94 15.50 -16.52 -0.50
N LEU A 95 14.82 -16.61 0.65
CA LEU A 95 13.57 -15.87 0.88
C LEU A 95 13.78 -14.36 0.99
N LEU A 96 14.89 -13.88 1.56
CA LEU A 96 15.15 -12.45 1.71
C LEU A 96 15.35 -11.74 0.36
N TYR A 97 15.97 -12.39 -0.64
CA TYR A 97 16.23 -11.79 -1.96
C TYR A 97 14.96 -11.47 -2.76
N GLY A 98 13.82 -12.07 -2.43
CA GLY A 98 12.55 -11.72 -3.08
C GLY A 98 11.85 -10.50 -2.50
N ILE A 99 12.23 -10.05 -1.29
CA ILE A 99 11.39 -9.17 -0.46
C ILE A 99 11.28 -7.77 -1.04
N LEU A 100 12.40 -7.16 -1.44
CA LEU A 100 12.39 -5.80 -2.00
C LEU A 100 11.58 -5.73 -3.31
N PRO A 101 11.77 -6.66 -4.28
CA PRO A 101 10.87 -6.79 -5.42
C PRO A 101 9.40 -6.98 -5.03
N MET A 102 9.09 -7.84 -4.06
CA MET A 102 7.72 -8.08 -3.60
C MET A 102 7.06 -6.80 -3.07
N TRP A 103 7.75 -6.08 -2.19
CA TRP A 103 7.24 -4.83 -1.61
C TRP A 103 7.01 -3.75 -2.67
N SER A 104 7.98 -3.55 -3.56
CA SER A 104 7.87 -2.53 -4.62
C SER A 104 6.66 -2.79 -5.52
N VAL A 105 6.43 -4.04 -5.94
CA VAL A 105 5.27 -4.41 -6.76
C VAL A 105 3.96 -4.23 -5.97
N ALA A 106 3.91 -4.64 -4.70
CA ALA A 106 2.71 -4.49 -3.86
C ALA A 106 2.32 -3.02 -3.66
N ILE A 107 3.29 -2.14 -3.40
CA ILE A 107 3.08 -0.70 -3.25
C ILE A 107 2.68 -0.06 -4.59
N PHE A 108 3.32 -0.44 -5.69
CA PHE A 108 2.95 0.03 -7.03
C PHE A 108 1.48 -0.27 -7.34
N ILE A 109 1.04 -1.49 -7.07
CA ILE A 109 -0.35 -1.90 -7.23
C ILE A 109 -1.28 -1.06 -6.35
N LEU A 110 -0.95 -0.87 -5.07
CA LEU A 110 -1.73 -0.05 -4.15
C LEU A 110 -1.89 1.38 -4.68
N MET A 111 -0.80 2.03 -5.09
CA MET A 111 -0.82 3.40 -5.62
C MET A 111 -1.62 3.50 -6.92
N TYR A 112 -1.47 2.51 -7.80
CA TYR A 112 -2.24 2.44 -9.04
C TYR A 112 -3.75 2.35 -8.77
N PHE A 113 -4.17 1.57 -7.77
CA PHE A 113 -5.58 1.49 -7.37
C PHE A 113 -6.09 2.79 -6.75
N ILE A 114 -5.32 3.42 -5.85
CA ILE A 114 -5.68 4.70 -5.23
C ILE A 114 -5.87 5.77 -6.31
N LEU A 115 -4.95 5.85 -7.27
CA LEU A 115 -5.06 6.78 -8.39
C LEU A 115 -6.31 6.52 -9.24
N GLY A 116 -6.63 5.25 -9.51
CA GLY A 116 -7.85 4.87 -10.24
C GLY A 116 -9.13 5.35 -9.56
N ILE A 117 -9.20 5.24 -8.23
CA ILE A 117 -10.34 5.72 -7.43
C ILE A 117 -10.42 7.25 -7.46
N VAL A 118 -9.30 7.94 -7.21
CA VAL A 118 -9.26 9.41 -7.10
C VAL A 118 -9.49 10.12 -8.44
N SER A 119 -9.00 9.54 -9.54
CA SER A 119 -9.18 10.10 -10.87
C SER A 119 -10.63 10.03 -11.37
N GLY A 120 -11.53 9.35 -10.65
CA GLY A 120 -12.89 9.09 -11.11
C GLY A 120 -12.95 8.15 -12.31
N ASN A 121 -11.80 7.65 -12.77
CA ASN A 121 -11.68 6.66 -13.83
C ASN A 121 -11.92 5.27 -13.24
N GLY A 122 -13.02 5.12 -12.50
CA GLY A 122 -13.47 3.95 -11.74
C GLY A 122 -13.68 2.73 -12.63
N ARG A 123 -12.60 2.30 -13.27
CA ARG A 123 -12.52 1.12 -14.11
C ARG A 123 -12.91 -0.01 -13.19
N ASN A 124 -14.05 -0.62 -13.48
CA ASN A 124 -14.43 -1.90 -12.92
C ASN A 124 -13.30 -2.88 -13.26
N PHE A 125 -12.38 -3.06 -12.33
CA PHE A 125 -11.35 -4.08 -12.45
C PHE A 125 -12.09 -5.41 -12.39
N GLY A 126 -12.15 -6.11 -13.52
CA GLY A 126 -12.69 -7.46 -13.55
C GLY A 126 -12.01 -8.31 -12.48
N ARG A 127 -12.76 -9.22 -11.84
CA ARG A 127 -12.26 -10.07 -10.74
C ARG A 127 -10.95 -10.77 -11.08
N GLY A 128 -10.80 -11.26 -12.32
CA GLY A 128 -9.57 -11.88 -12.80
C GLY A 128 -8.37 -10.92 -12.81
N LYS A 129 -8.54 -9.69 -13.30
CA LYS A 129 -7.47 -8.67 -13.30
C LYS A 129 -7.05 -8.33 -11.88
N MET A 130 -8.01 -8.20 -10.95
CA MET A 130 -7.72 -7.94 -9.55
C MET A 130 -6.92 -9.08 -8.92
N PHE A 131 -7.31 -10.34 -9.16
CA PHE A 131 -6.57 -11.51 -8.66
C PHE A 131 -5.13 -11.55 -9.19
N VAL A 132 -4.95 -11.33 -10.50
CA VAL A 132 -3.61 -11.27 -11.11
C VAL A 132 -2.76 -10.15 -10.50
N MET A 133 -3.35 -8.96 -10.31
CA MET A 133 -2.64 -7.85 -9.67
C MET A 133 -2.24 -8.21 -8.23
N LEU A 134 -3.14 -8.75 -7.40
CA LEU A 134 -2.82 -9.13 -6.03
C LEU A 134 -1.79 -10.27 -5.94
N GLY A 135 -1.78 -11.19 -6.91
CA GLY A 135 -0.82 -12.29 -6.99
C GLY A 135 0.58 -11.87 -7.47
N ALA A 136 0.72 -10.78 -8.23
CA ALA A 136 1.97 -10.36 -8.84
C ALA A 136 3.14 -10.13 -7.85
N PRO A 137 2.96 -9.51 -6.66
CA PRO A 137 4.03 -9.39 -5.66
C PRO A 137 4.60 -10.74 -5.23
N TYR A 138 3.73 -11.73 -4.99
CA TYR A 138 4.13 -13.06 -4.53
C TYR A 138 4.78 -13.89 -5.64
N LEU A 139 4.31 -13.73 -6.88
CA LEU A 139 5.00 -14.32 -8.03
C LEU A 139 6.41 -13.74 -8.18
N THR A 140 6.54 -12.41 -8.04
CA THR A 140 7.84 -11.73 -8.08
C THR A 140 8.77 -12.23 -6.97
N GLN A 141 8.27 -12.30 -5.73
CA GLN A 141 8.96 -12.90 -4.59
C GLN A 141 9.47 -14.30 -4.94
N PHE A 142 8.59 -15.15 -5.44
CA PHE A 142 8.89 -16.55 -5.75
C PHE A 142 9.98 -16.66 -6.81
N CYS A 143 9.92 -15.88 -7.89
CA CYS A 143 10.93 -15.90 -8.95
C CYS A 143 12.33 -15.54 -8.43
N PHE A 144 12.46 -14.43 -7.69
CA PHE A 144 13.75 -14.01 -7.13
C PHE A 144 14.24 -14.96 -6.03
N SER A 145 13.33 -15.50 -5.20
CA SER A 145 13.69 -16.46 -4.16
C SER A 145 14.17 -17.78 -4.75
N LEU A 146 13.53 -18.26 -5.81
CA LEU A 146 13.92 -19.47 -6.51
C LEU A 146 15.30 -19.31 -7.16
N ALA A 147 15.56 -18.17 -7.82
CA ALA A 147 16.87 -17.86 -8.39
C ALA A 147 17.95 -17.83 -7.30
N ALA A 148 17.68 -17.17 -6.16
CA ALA A 148 18.57 -17.12 -5.01
C ALA A 148 18.82 -18.50 -4.41
N LEU A 149 17.79 -19.36 -4.31
CA LEU A 149 17.89 -20.73 -3.82
C LEU A 149 18.79 -21.59 -4.72
N VAL A 150 18.56 -21.57 -6.03
CA VAL A 150 19.36 -22.33 -7.00
C VAL A 150 20.83 -21.91 -6.93
N LEU A 151 21.12 -20.61 -6.84
CA LEU A 151 22.48 -20.10 -6.71
C LEU A 151 23.12 -20.46 -5.37
N SER A 152 22.35 -20.40 -4.27
CA SER A 152 22.81 -20.78 -2.93
C SER A 152 23.13 -22.28 -2.82
N LEU A 153 22.36 -23.14 -3.50
CA LEU A 153 22.62 -24.58 -3.57
C LEU A 153 23.84 -24.92 -4.43
N LYS A 154 24.06 -24.19 -5.53
CA LYS A 154 25.25 -24.36 -6.40
C LYS A 154 26.54 -23.87 -5.75
N HIS A 155 26.47 -22.82 -4.92
CA HIS A 155 27.63 -22.19 -4.30
C HIS A 155 27.42 -21.98 -2.79
N PRO A 156 27.31 -23.06 -1.99
CA PRO A 156 27.02 -22.95 -0.56
C PRO A 156 28.08 -22.19 0.21
N SER A 157 29.35 -22.21 -0.25
CA SER A 157 30.45 -21.45 0.35
C SER A 157 30.29 -19.93 0.21
N LYS A 158 29.44 -19.45 -0.71
CA LYS A 158 29.15 -18.02 -0.91
C LYS A 158 27.98 -17.51 -0.05
N VAL A 159 27.31 -18.40 0.69
CA VAL A 159 26.26 -18.03 1.64
C VAL A 159 26.89 -17.94 3.01
N ASN A 160 27.09 -16.72 3.50
CA ASN A 160 27.68 -16.50 4.81
C ASN A 160 26.97 -15.37 5.55
N ARG A 161 27.20 -15.34 6.86
CA ARG A 161 26.72 -14.29 7.76
C ARG A 161 27.76 -13.19 7.97
N GLU A 162 29.00 -13.40 7.56
CA GLU A 162 30.10 -12.45 7.77
C GLU A 162 29.81 -11.09 7.11
N HIS A 163 29.13 -11.09 5.96
CA HIS A 163 28.83 -9.86 5.22
C HIS A 163 27.61 -9.09 5.75
N ARG A 164 26.70 -9.73 6.50
CA ARG A 164 25.46 -9.13 7.02
C ARG A 164 25.24 -9.61 8.45
N PHE A 165 25.28 -8.67 9.39
CA PHE A 165 25.27 -9.01 10.82
C PHE A 165 23.95 -9.66 11.29
N PHE A 166 22.82 -9.20 10.73
CA PHE A 166 21.48 -9.58 11.16
C PHE A 166 20.97 -10.88 10.55
N TYR A 167 21.41 -11.23 9.34
CA TYR A 167 20.87 -12.35 8.56
C TYR A 167 21.92 -12.91 7.59
N CYS A 168 21.68 -14.11 7.05
CA CYS A 168 22.54 -14.70 6.04
C CYS A 168 22.38 -14.03 4.67
N ALA A 169 23.49 -13.76 3.96
CA ALA A 169 23.46 -13.18 2.62
C ALA A 169 24.29 -14.01 1.62
N LEU A 170 23.90 -13.94 0.34
CA LEU A 170 24.57 -14.61 -0.75
C LEU A 170 25.52 -13.62 -1.44
N HIS A 171 26.81 -13.93 -1.47
CA HIS A 171 27.80 -13.09 -2.15
C HIS A 171 27.77 -13.32 -3.68
N TYR A 172 26.79 -12.72 -4.35
CA TYR A 172 26.60 -12.84 -5.80
C TYR A 172 26.04 -11.55 -6.43
N ASP A 173 26.94 -10.68 -6.88
CA ASP A 173 26.61 -9.34 -7.40
C ASP A 173 25.60 -9.34 -8.55
N PRO A 174 25.64 -10.25 -9.55
CA PRO A 174 24.69 -10.20 -10.65
C PRO A 174 23.23 -10.35 -10.21
N LEU A 175 22.96 -11.19 -9.21
CA LEU A 175 21.61 -11.38 -8.66
C LEU A 175 21.18 -10.14 -7.85
N SER A 176 22.07 -9.62 -7.01
CA SER A 176 21.80 -8.41 -6.23
C SER A 176 21.53 -7.21 -7.15
N ASN A 177 22.34 -7.04 -8.20
CA ASN A 177 22.18 -5.98 -9.18
C ASN A 177 20.86 -6.12 -9.95
N ALA A 178 20.49 -7.34 -10.37
CA ALA A 178 19.21 -7.59 -11.03
C ALA A 178 18.01 -7.23 -10.14
N MET A 179 18.06 -7.62 -8.85
CA MET A 179 17.04 -7.28 -7.86
C MET A 179 16.93 -5.76 -7.66
N SER A 180 18.07 -5.07 -7.48
CA SER A 180 18.10 -3.61 -7.29
C SER A 180 17.63 -2.85 -8.53
N ILE A 181 18.06 -3.23 -9.73
CA ILE A 181 17.61 -2.61 -10.99
C ILE A 181 16.09 -2.78 -11.16
N PHE A 182 15.57 -4.00 -10.94
CA PHE A 182 14.13 -4.25 -11.00
C PHE A 182 13.37 -3.36 -10.00
N THR A 183 13.80 -3.36 -8.75
CA THR A 183 13.18 -2.56 -7.67
C THR A 183 13.21 -1.08 -8.01
N PHE A 184 14.35 -0.57 -8.51
CA PHE A 184 14.50 0.82 -8.94
C PHE A 184 13.50 1.21 -10.03
N ILE A 185 13.33 0.37 -11.07
CA ILE A 185 12.35 0.63 -12.14
C ILE A 185 10.92 0.69 -11.59
N VAL A 186 10.54 -0.27 -10.75
CA VAL A 186 9.20 -0.30 -10.15
C VAL A 186 8.97 0.92 -9.26
N CYS A 187 9.96 1.30 -8.46
CA CYS A 187 9.83 2.45 -7.57
C CYS A 187 9.84 3.79 -8.31
N LEU A 188 10.53 3.91 -9.46
CA LEU A 188 10.35 5.06 -10.36
C LEU A 188 8.89 5.15 -10.82
N GLY A 189 8.27 4.02 -11.16
CA GLY A 189 6.84 3.93 -11.45
C GLY A 189 5.96 4.39 -10.29
N ILE A 190 6.31 4.00 -9.05
CA ILE A 190 5.60 4.47 -7.83
C ILE A 190 5.68 5.99 -7.71
N THR A 191 6.86 6.59 -7.85
CA THR A 191 7.03 8.05 -7.77
C THR A 191 6.23 8.79 -8.82
N LEU A 192 6.15 8.27 -10.05
CA LEU A 192 5.32 8.85 -11.10
C LEU A 192 3.82 8.78 -10.74
N LEU A 193 3.35 7.66 -10.19
CA LEU A 193 1.97 7.52 -9.73
C LEU A 193 1.65 8.44 -8.54
N GLU A 194 2.57 8.59 -7.60
CA GLU A 194 2.44 9.51 -6.47
C GLU A 194 2.36 10.96 -6.93
N PHE A 195 3.21 11.35 -7.88
CA PHE A 195 3.17 12.69 -8.48
C PHE A 195 1.83 12.93 -9.19
N GLN A 196 1.34 11.96 -9.96
CA GLN A 196 0.02 12.04 -10.60
C GLN A 196 -1.12 12.13 -9.59
N LEU A 197 -1.06 11.35 -8.50
CA LEU A 197 -2.04 11.39 -7.43
C LEU A 197 -2.05 12.75 -6.75
N ALA A 198 -0.88 13.30 -6.43
CA ALA A 198 -0.73 14.63 -5.84
C ALA A 198 -1.31 15.72 -6.76
N MET A 199 -1.01 15.67 -8.06
CA MET A 199 -1.59 16.60 -9.04
C MET A 199 -3.11 16.48 -9.14
N CYS A 200 -3.64 15.25 -9.18
CA CYS A 200 -5.08 15.01 -9.24
C CYS A 200 -5.79 15.57 -8.01
N LEU A 201 -5.23 15.32 -6.83
CA LEU A 201 -5.75 15.83 -5.55
C LEU A 201 -5.66 17.35 -5.47
N TYR A 202 -4.53 17.94 -5.88
CA TYR A 202 -4.38 19.40 -5.94
C TYR A 202 -5.42 20.03 -6.87
N ARG A 203 -5.64 19.43 -8.05
CA ARG A 203 -6.64 19.91 -9.01
C ARG A 203 -8.06 19.80 -8.45
N ASN A 204 -8.40 18.66 -7.84
CA ASN A 204 -9.70 18.43 -7.22
C ASN A 204 -9.94 19.38 -6.03
N TRP A 205 -8.91 19.61 -5.21
CA TRP A 205 -8.95 20.56 -4.10
C TRP A 205 -9.18 21.98 -4.59
N ARG A 206 -8.44 22.42 -5.62
CA ARG A 206 -8.61 23.76 -6.21
C ARG A 206 -10.00 23.97 -6.83
N MET A 207 -10.54 22.95 -7.49
CA MET A 207 -11.90 23.02 -8.05
C MET A 207 -12.97 23.09 -6.94
N ARG A 208 -12.81 22.31 -5.85
CA ARG A 208 -13.74 22.33 -4.73
C ARG A 208 -13.67 23.60 -3.89
N GLY A 209 -12.47 24.17 -3.71
CA GLY A 209 -12.29 25.45 -3.02
C GLY A 209 -13.07 26.59 -3.67
N ARG A 210 -13.24 26.55 -4.99
CA ARG A 210 -14.08 27.52 -5.72
C ARG A 210 -15.59 27.28 -5.56
N ALA A 211 -16.01 26.06 -5.25
CA ALA A 211 -17.42 25.69 -5.10
C ALA A 211 -17.97 25.93 -3.68
N GLY A 212 -17.17 26.43 -2.74
CA GLY A 212 -17.59 26.69 -1.36
C GLY A 212 -18.01 25.43 -0.56
N GLN A 213 -17.83 24.23 -1.12
CA GLN A 213 -18.15 22.99 -0.43
C GLN A 213 -17.08 22.68 0.61
N SER A 214 -17.51 22.52 1.86
CA SER A 214 -16.64 22.05 2.94
C SER A 214 -16.01 20.74 2.53
N THR A 215 -14.68 20.71 2.51
CA THR A 215 -13.89 19.57 2.07
C THR A 215 -13.95 18.48 3.14
N GLY A 216 -15.03 17.71 3.16
CA GLY A 216 -15.10 16.41 3.86
C GLY A 216 -14.25 15.32 3.16
N ILE A 217 -13.32 15.70 2.28
CA ILE A 217 -12.26 14.80 1.86
C ILE A 217 -11.43 14.54 3.11
N ASP A 218 -11.15 13.27 3.39
CA ASP A 218 -10.19 12.85 4.41
C ASP A 218 -8.80 13.42 4.08
N LEU A 219 -8.56 14.69 4.39
CA LEU A 219 -7.24 15.33 4.37
C LEU A 219 -6.24 14.47 5.17
N GLN A 220 -6.77 13.78 6.19
CA GLN A 220 -6.07 12.77 6.96
C GLN A 220 -5.58 11.58 6.13
N LEU A 221 -6.39 11.05 5.20
CA LEU A 221 -5.96 9.98 4.29
C LEU A 221 -4.88 10.48 3.33
N LEU A 222 -5.05 11.69 2.78
CA LEU A 222 -4.08 12.29 1.88
C LEU A 222 -2.73 12.51 2.57
N LEU A 223 -2.73 13.14 3.75
CA LEU A 223 -1.51 13.39 4.52
C LEU A 223 -0.76 12.08 4.81
N ARG A 224 -1.48 11.00 5.10
CA ARG A 224 -0.91 9.68 5.35
C ARG A 224 -0.31 9.03 4.12
N VAL A 225 -1.02 9.06 2.99
CA VAL A 225 -0.51 8.52 1.73
C VAL A 225 0.73 9.30 1.30
N PHE A 226 0.73 10.63 1.46
CA PHE A 226 1.88 11.47 1.18
C PHE A 226 3.07 11.17 2.11
N ALA A 227 2.83 11.08 3.43
CA ALA A 227 3.87 10.75 4.39
C ALA A 227 4.47 9.35 4.15
N PHE A 228 3.62 8.38 3.79
CA PHE A 228 4.06 7.05 3.40
C PHE A 228 4.89 7.09 2.10
N GLY A 229 4.48 7.87 1.09
CA GLY A 229 5.24 8.04 -0.15
C GLY A 229 6.62 8.68 0.08
N VAL A 230 6.69 9.74 0.89
CA VAL A 230 7.96 10.35 1.31
C VAL A 230 8.85 9.34 2.03
N PHE A 231 8.26 8.51 2.89
CA PHE A 231 8.99 7.43 3.53
C PHE A 231 9.54 6.44 2.48
N ILE A 232 8.72 5.91 1.57
CA ILE A 232 9.21 5.01 0.51
C ILE A 232 10.31 5.66 -0.34
N PHE A 233 10.21 6.97 -0.63
CA PHE A 233 11.24 7.72 -1.33
C PHE A 233 12.57 7.78 -0.58
N LEU A 234 12.55 8.02 0.73
CA LEU A 234 13.74 7.95 1.57
C LEU A 234 14.34 6.54 1.58
N GLY A 235 13.50 5.51 1.59
CA GLY A 235 13.93 4.11 1.49
C GLY A 235 14.67 3.81 0.19
N MET A 236 14.14 4.27 -0.94
CA MET A 236 14.84 4.17 -2.24
C MET A 236 16.19 4.87 -2.22
N PHE A 237 16.25 6.07 -1.66
CA PHE A 237 17.51 6.82 -1.57
C PHE A 237 18.55 6.06 -0.75
N VAL A 238 18.13 5.48 0.39
CA VAL A 238 18.99 4.64 1.22
C VAL A 238 19.45 3.38 0.48
N ASP A 239 18.57 2.74 -0.30
CA ASP A 239 18.90 1.56 -1.10
C ASP A 239 19.94 1.87 -2.19
N VAL A 240 19.72 2.94 -2.97
CA VAL A 240 20.65 3.40 -4.02
C VAL A 240 22.00 3.76 -3.42
N VAL A 241 22.03 4.51 -2.32
CA VAL A 241 23.27 4.84 -1.62
C VAL A 241 23.96 3.58 -1.10
N SER A 242 23.20 2.59 -0.64
CA SER A 242 23.75 1.31 -0.19
C SER A 242 24.34 0.47 -1.32
N MET A 243 23.89 0.64 -2.58
CA MET A 243 24.53 -0.01 -3.73
C MET A 243 25.96 0.49 -3.93
N PHE A 244 26.20 1.79 -3.73
CA PHE A 244 27.54 2.39 -3.81
C PHE A 244 28.36 2.15 -2.55
N SER A 245 27.69 1.96 -1.42
CA SER A 245 28.29 1.69 -0.12
C SER A 245 27.70 0.42 0.47
N GLN A 246 28.17 -0.75 0.01
CA GLN A 246 27.79 -2.09 0.51
C GLN A 246 28.07 -2.32 2.02
N ARG A 247 28.57 -1.29 2.70
CA ARG A 247 29.10 -1.29 4.07
C ARG A 247 28.12 -0.77 5.12
N SER A 248 26.94 -0.25 4.74
CA SER A 248 26.01 0.38 5.69
C SER A 248 25.00 -0.60 6.31
N LEU A 249 24.80 -0.53 7.63
CA LEU A 249 23.72 -1.22 8.35
C LEU A 249 22.39 -0.45 8.30
N ALA A 250 22.41 0.81 7.85
CA ALA A 250 21.24 1.68 7.83
C ALA A 250 20.06 1.12 7.01
N PRO A 251 20.26 0.51 5.82
CA PRO A 251 19.15 -0.05 5.03
C PRO A 251 18.44 -1.17 5.78
N ASP A 252 19.18 -2.06 6.44
CA ASP A 252 18.61 -3.20 7.16
C ASP A 252 17.74 -2.73 8.35
N MET A 253 18.21 -1.71 9.08
CA MET A 253 17.45 -1.09 10.18
C MET A 253 16.23 -0.33 9.66
N TYR A 254 16.39 0.35 8.53
CA TYR A 254 15.31 1.08 7.87
C TYR A 254 14.18 0.14 7.45
N PHE A 255 14.51 -0.97 6.78
CA PHE A 255 13.52 -1.96 6.35
C PHE A 255 12.85 -2.67 7.53
N ALA A 256 13.57 -2.94 8.62
CA ALA A 256 12.95 -3.46 9.85
C ALA A 256 11.92 -2.49 10.44
N PHE A 257 12.21 -1.19 10.40
CA PHE A 257 11.31 -0.14 10.90
C PHE A 257 10.12 0.13 9.95
N ALA A 258 10.28 -0.08 8.65
CA ALA A 258 9.27 0.19 7.65
C ALA A 258 7.95 -0.56 7.87
N GLY A 259 7.99 -1.78 8.40
CA GLY A 259 6.79 -2.53 8.78
C GLY A 259 5.99 -1.85 9.91
N LEU A 260 6.66 -1.25 10.89
CA LEU A 260 6.02 -0.48 11.96
C LEU A 260 5.42 0.83 11.45
N VAL A 261 6.12 1.53 10.57
CA VAL A 261 5.59 2.75 9.92
C VAL A 261 4.33 2.40 9.13
N THR A 262 4.36 1.30 8.37
CA THR A 262 3.21 0.79 7.63
C THR A 262 2.03 0.53 8.55
N PHE A 263 2.27 -0.15 9.69
CA PHE A 263 1.25 -0.34 10.71
C PHE A 263 0.70 0.99 11.22
N LEU A 264 1.54 1.95 11.63
CA LEU A 264 1.09 3.23 12.18
C LEU A 264 0.25 4.04 11.18
N VAL A 265 0.64 4.05 9.91
CA VAL A 265 -0.07 4.75 8.83
C VAL A 265 -1.49 4.20 8.65
N PHE A 266 -1.65 2.87 8.67
CA PHE A 266 -2.94 2.23 8.42
C PHE A 266 -3.78 2.02 9.69
N ALA A 267 -3.16 1.70 10.82
CA ALA A 267 -3.85 1.54 12.10
C ALA A 267 -4.38 2.86 12.66
N SER A 268 -3.77 4.00 12.31
CA SER A 268 -4.27 5.30 12.75
C SER A 268 -5.63 5.65 12.15
N GLN A 269 -6.18 4.88 11.20
CA GLN A 269 -7.46 5.20 10.54
C GLN A 269 -8.59 5.22 11.57
N SER A 270 -9.47 6.23 11.47
CA SER A 270 -10.48 6.51 12.49
C SER A 270 -11.46 5.34 12.70
N ASP A 271 -11.75 4.59 11.65
CA ASP A 271 -12.54 3.35 11.68
C ASP A 271 -11.80 2.22 12.40
N VAL A 272 -10.50 2.05 12.19
CA VAL A 272 -9.68 1.05 12.89
C VAL A 272 -9.60 1.39 14.37
N LEU A 273 -9.31 2.65 14.69
CA LEU A 273 -9.28 3.13 16.08
C LEU A 273 -10.65 2.97 16.73
N ARG A 274 -11.75 3.24 16.03
CA ARG A 274 -13.12 3.01 16.55
C ARG A 274 -13.43 1.53 16.76
N ALA A 275 -12.93 0.65 15.88
CA ALA A 275 -13.08 -0.79 16.05
C ALA A 275 -12.32 -1.31 17.28
N TRP A 276 -11.13 -0.75 17.55
CA TRP A 276 -10.33 -1.13 18.73
C TRP A 276 -10.82 -0.47 20.02
N CYS A 277 -11.32 0.76 19.96
CA CYS A 277 -11.96 1.44 21.08
C CYS A 277 -13.43 1.01 21.23
N PHE A 278 -13.69 -0.31 21.29
CA PHE A 278 -15.04 -0.87 21.39
C PHE A 278 -15.84 -0.37 22.61
N TRP A 279 -15.14 0.15 23.62
CA TRP A 279 -15.71 0.75 24.83
C TRP A 279 -16.32 2.13 24.62
N ARG A 280 -15.97 2.85 23.55
CA ARG A 280 -16.51 4.18 23.28
C ARG A 280 -17.87 4.01 22.61
N LYS A 281 -18.93 4.49 23.26
CA LYS A 281 -20.27 4.52 22.66
C LYS A 281 -20.20 5.36 21.38
N ASP A 282 -20.78 4.85 20.30
CA ASP A 282 -20.92 5.62 19.08
C ASP A 282 -21.78 6.85 19.40
N ASP A 283 -21.24 8.03 19.16
CA ASP A 283 -22.05 9.25 19.20
C ASP A 283 -23.21 9.02 18.21
N PRO A 284 -24.48 9.20 18.63
CA PRO A 284 -25.61 8.98 17.76
C PRO A 284 -25.39 9.81 16.50
N ILE A 285 -25.32 9.12 15.35
CA ILE A 285 -25.09 9.75 14.06
C ILE A 285 -26.18 10.80 13.90
N HIS A 286 -25.83 12.08 14.02
CA HIS A 286 -26.72 13.17 13.70
C HIS A 286 -26.90 13.16 12.19
N VAL A 287 -27.86 12.35 11.72
CA VAL A 287 -28.30 12.38 10.33
C VAL A 287 -28.99 13.73 10.16
N SER A 288 -28.28 14.68 9.54
CA SER A 288 -28.88 15.96 9.18
C SER A 288 -30.01 15.68 8.19
N PRO A 289 -31.28 16.01 8.50
CA PRO A 289 -32.42 15.69 7.63
C PRO A 289 -32.32 16.30 6.22
N ALA A 290 -31.43 17.27 6.03
CA ALA A 290 -31.20 17.95 4.76
C ALA A 290 -30.45 17.10 3.71
N ASP A 291 -29.72 16.04 4.10
CA ASP A 291 -28.90 15.25 3.16
C ASP A 291 -29.62 14.02 2.58
N THR A 292 -30.83 13.70 3.02
CA THR A 292 -31.63 12.59 2.48
C THR A 292 -32.04 12.76 1.00
N SER A 293 -31.85 13.95 0.42
CA SER A 293 -32.20 14.24 -0.98
C SER A 293 -31.06 14.08 -1.98
N ARG A 294 -29.79 13.92 -1.55
CA ARG A 294 -28.65 13.85 -2.48
C ARG A 294 -28.01 12.47 -2.43
N GLY A 295 -28.34 11.66 -3.43
CA GLY A 295 -28.00 10.24 -3.58
C GLY A 295 -26.60 9.86 -3.09
N SER A 296 -26.60 8.85 -2.21
CA SER A 296 -25.50 8.15 -1.57
C SER A 296 -24.63 7.32 -2.54
N GLY A 297 -24.13 7.95 -3.61
CA GLY A 297 -23.38 7.28 -4.69
C GLY A 297 -21.99 6.74 -4.33
N TRP A 298 -21.54 6.84 -3.06
CA TRP A 298 -20.16 6.48 -2.68
C TRP A 298 -20.04 5.38 -1.63
N THR A 299 -21.09 5.05 -0.87
CA THR A 299 -20.97 4.13 0.28
C THR A 299 -21.35 2.68 -0.02
N ASN A 300 -22.01 2.41 -1.15
CA ASN A 300 -22.40 1.06 -1.55
C ASN A 300 -21.81 0.68 -2.92
N LEU A 301 -20.49 0.64 -3.02
CA LEU A 301 -19.84 -0.20 -4.03
C LEU A 301 -19.87 -1.65 -3.53
N ASP A 302 -21.08 -2.16 -3.34
CA ASP A 302 -21.31 -3.56 -3.06
C ASP A 302 -21.00 -4.32 -4.36
N LEU A 303 -19.80 -4.89 -4.45
CA LEU A 303 -19.35 -5.81 -5.51
C LEU A 303 -20.08 -7.17 -5.49
N GLY A 304 -21.23 -7.23 -4.81
CA GLY A 304 -22.21 -8.29 -4.90
C GLY A 304 -23.04 -8.07 -6.15
N SER A 305 -22.58 -8.68 -7.25
CA SER A 305 -23.37 -9.06 -8.42
C SER A 305 -24.84 -9.35 -8.06
N GLU A 306 -25.68 -8.32 -8.09
CA GLU A 306 -27.12 -8.50 -8.17
C GLU A 306 -27.38 -9.06 -9.56
N LYS A 307 -27.70 -10.35 -9.62
CA LYS A 307 -28.30 -10.96 -10.80
C LYS A 307 -29.50 -10.09 -11.17
N PRO A 308 -29.66 -9.69 -12.44
CA PRO A 308 -30.94 -9.16 -12.88
C PRO A 308 -31.97 -10.28 -12.70
N ASN A 309 -32.79 -10.17 -11.66
CA ASN A 309 -33.99 -10.96 -11.56
C ASN A 309 -34.87 -10.52 -12.72
N ASN A 310 -35.01 -11.40 -13.71
CA ASN A 310 -36.05 -11.34 -14.70
C ASN A 310 -37.40 -11.34 -13.97
N ALA A 311 -37.95 -10.15 -13.74
CA ALA A 311 -39.35 -9.99 -13.44
C ALA A 311 -40.11 -10.09 -14.78
N PRO A 312 -41.18 -10.90 -14.87
CA PRO A 312 -42.05 -10.93 -16.03
C PRO A 312 -42.76 -9.58 -16.16
N SER A 313 -42.62 -8.98 -17.34
CA SER A 313 -43.39 -7.82 -17.77
C SER A 313 -44.83 -8.24 -18.06
N ASP A 314 -45.70 -8.13 -17.06
CA ASP A 314 -47.16 -8.12 -17.24
C ASP A 314 -47.72 -6.88 -16.53
N PHE A 315 -47.77 -5.76 -17.25
CA PHE A 315 -48.73 -4.70 -16.98
C PHE A 315 -49.06 -3.93 -18.25
N SER A 316 -49.96 -4.52 -19.04
CA SER A 316 -50.76 -3.79 -20.03
C SER A 316 -51.74 -2.88 -19.28
N ALA A 317 -51.37 -1.62 -19.12
CA ALA A 317 -52.32 -0.54 -18.83
C ALA A 317 -52.22 0.50 -19.94
N SER A 318 -53.17 0.42 -20.85
CA SER A 318 -53.48 1.41 -21.87
C SER A 318 -53.78 2.77 -21.25
N LEU A 319 -52.86 3.73 -21.43
CA LEU A 319 -53.09 5.15 -21.20
C LEU A 319 -53.72 5.78 -22.47
N PRO A 320 -54.66 6.73 -22.32
CA PRO A 320 -55.37 7.34 -23.44
C PRO A 320 -54.53 8.37 -24.19
N SER A 321 -54.82 8.46 -25.49
CA SER A 321 -54.26 9.35 -26.49
C SER A 321 -54.16 10.82 -26.05
N PRO A 322 -53.05 11.53 -26.34
CA PRO A 322 -53.01 12.99 -26.24
C PRO A 322 -53.75 13.64 -27.41
N VAL A 323 -54.61 14.61 -27.08
CA VAL A 323 -55.25 15.54 -28.02
C VAL A 323 -54.21 16.56 -28.49
N PRO A 324 -54.16 16.92 -29.79
CA PRO A 324 -53.21 17.91 -30.31
C PRO A 324 -53.82 19.31 -30.24
N ALA A 325 -53.29 20.21 -29.39
CA ALA A 325 -53.55 21.64 -29.52
C ALA A 325 -52.51 22.50 -28.76
N GLN A 326 -51.87 23.38 -29.51
CA GLN A 326 -51.47 24.74 -29.11
C GLN A 326 -50.31 24.90 -28.11
N LEU A 327 -49.08 24.89 -28.62
CA LEU A 327 -47.97 25.61 -28.01
C LEU A 327 -47.02 26.17 -29.08
N ALA A 328 -47.52 27.10 -29.89
CA ALA A 328 -46.73 27.86 -30.85
C ALA A 328 -47.34 29.25 -31.07
N ALA A 329 -47.19 30.15 -30.08
CA ALA A 329 -47.34 31.60 -30.27
C ALA A 329 -46.91 32.36 -28.99
N HIS A 330 -45.64 32.26 -28.59
CA HIS A 330 -45.10 33.23 -27.62
C HIS A 330 -43.59 33.44 -27.75
N VAL A 331 -43.14 33.75 -28.96
CA VAL A 331 -41.80 34.33 -29.22
C VAL A 331 -41.91 35.29 -30.40
N HIS A 332 -42.47 36.48 -30.16
CA HIS A 332 -42.31 37.64 -31.05
C HIS A 332 -42.86 38.89 -30.36
N ASP A 333 -42.22 39.36 -29.28
CA ASP A 333 -42.51 40.72 -28.79
C ASP A 333 -41.40 41.38 -27.96
N LEU A 334 -40.15 41.33 -28.44
CA LEU A 334 -39.05 42.15 -27.87
C LEU A 334 -38.13 42.69 -28.96
N HIS A 335 -38.68 43.48 -29.89
CA HIS A 335 -37.88 44.40 -30.68
C HIS A 335 -38.71 45.60 -31.16
N GLY A 336 -38.70 46.68 -30.38
CA GLY A 336 -39.13 47.99 -30.86
C GLY A 336 -39.47 49.01 -29.78
N ARG A 337 -38.76 50.16 -29.85
CA ARG A 337 -38.97 51.46 -29.15
C ARG A 337 -38.30 51.53 -27.77
N GLU A 338 -37.53 52.56 -27.40
CA GLU A 338 -37.66 54.01 -27.61
C GLU A 338 -36.28 54.72 -27.70
N LEU A 339 -36.05 55.60 -28.70
CA LEU A 339 -36.03 57.09 -28.66
C LEU A 339 -34.92 57.69 -27.78
N ALA A 340 -33.90 58.37 -28.32
CA ALA A 340 -33.88 59.67 -29.02
C ALA A 340 -34.44 60.84 -28.18
N THR A 341 -33.61 61.84 -27.90
CA THR A 341 -33.91 63.26 -27.61
C THR A 341 -32.61 63.97 -27.16
N PRO A 342 -32.57 65.31 -27.14
CA PRO A 342 -32.54 66.24 -28.29
C PRO A 342 -31.19 66.94 -28.45
#